data_AF-A0A3S4DBK9-F1
#
_entry.id   AF-A0A3S4DBK9-F1
#
_cell.length_a   1.000
_cell.length_b   1.000
_cell.length_c   1.000
_cell.angle_alpha   90.00
_cell.angle_beta   90.00
_cell.angle_gamma   90.00
#
_symmetry.space_group_name_H-M   'P 1'
#
loop_
_entity.id
_entity.type
_entity.pdbx_description
1 polymer ?
#
loop_
_entity_poly.entity_id
_entity_poly.type
_entity_poly.pdbx_seq_one_letter_code
_entity_poly.pdbx_strand_id
1 'polypeptide(L)'
;MSFYKIHTPVAIAAWDAMHQADAELRKQGTAFAELFGARPVFKNDVTSTSFHGIRFHGTTYVSESLWTQPTSNNGFCSWPKSKAPRGMSAEHKALMGLWNNNRPKKSVDVSAFYPAIGLDWGILFMTGFAMFRHADTIYIETGARPKADAGAVEILGSEYSAAKREAK
;
A
#
# COMPACT_ATOMS: atom_id res chain seq x y z
N MET A 1 5.68 -22.66 -9.09
CA MET A 1 6.34 -21.47 -8.53
C MET A 1 7.76 -21.86 -8.17
N SER A 2 8.74 -21.06 -8.55
CA SER A 2 10.12 -21.18 -8.06
C SER A 2 10.30 -20.30 -6.83
N PHE A 3 11.30 -20.62 -6.01
CA PHE A 3 11.61 -19.92 -4.79
C PHE A 3 13.03 -19.35 -4.89
N TYR A 4 13.20 -18.10 -4.49
CA TYR A 4 14.47 -17.41 -4.51
C TYR A 4 14.75 -16.76 -3.17
N LYS A 5 16.03 -16.56 -2.86
CA LYS A 5 16.50 -15.66 -1.82
C LYS A 5 17.45 -14.63 -2.40
N ILE A 6 17.42 -13.42 -1.84
CA ILE A 6 18.32 -12.33 -2.22
C ILE A 6 18.73 -11.56 -0.97
N HIS A 7 20.03 -11.28 -0.86
CA HIS A 7 20.63 -10.56 0.27
C HIS A 7 21.60 -9.47 -0.22
N THR A 8 21.47 -9.04 -1.48
CA THR A 8 22.34 -8.00 -2.03
C THR A 8 22.04 -6.66 -1.34
N PRO A 9 23.06 -5.82 -1.06
CA PRO A 9 22.83 -4.54 -0.40
C PRO A 9 21.83 -3.65 -1.14
N VAL A 10 21.80 -3.72 -2.48
CA VAL A 10 20.86 -2.98 -3.33
C VAL A 10 19.42 -3.43 -3.09
N ALA A 11 19.17 -4.75 -3.03
CA ALA A 11 17.84 -5.29 -2.77
C ALA A 11 17.34 -4.94 -1.36
N ILE A 12 18.21 -5.04 -0.35
CA ILE A 12 17.88 -4.69 1.04
C ILE A 12 17.59 -3.20 1.17
N ALA A 13 18.44 -2.32 0.58
CA ALA A 13 18.20 -0.89 0.60
C ALA A 13 16.89 -0.50 -0.11
N ALA A 14 16.56 -1.15 -1.23
CA ALA A 14 15.31 -0.91 -1.94
C ALA A 14 14.09 -1.37 -1.12
N TRP A 15 14.18 -2.52 -0.44
CA TRP A 15 13.15 -3.02 0.47
C TRP A 15 12.89 -2.04 1.61
N ASP A 16 13.96 -1.54 2.23
CA ASP A 16 13.89 -0.59 3.34
C ASP A 16 13.32 0.75 2.92
N ALA A 17 13.76 1.29 1.78
CA ALA A 17 13.21 2.52 1.22
C ALA A 17 11.70 2.39 0.94
N MET A 18 11.26 1.26 0.36
CA MET A 18 9.84 0.98 0.10
C MET A 18 9.03 0.91 1.41
N HIS A 19 9.52 0.18 2.42
CA HIS A 19 8.81 0.04 3.70
C HIS A 19 8.80 1.34 4.51
N GLN A 20 9.87 2.13 4.45
CA GLN A 20 9.91 3.45 5.08
C GLN A 20 8.91 4.40 4.42
N ALA A 21 8.83 4.41 3.09
CA ALA A 21 7.85 5.20 2.37
C ALA A 21 6.41 4.78 2.68
N ASP A 22 6.13 3.47 2.78
CA ASP A 22 4.82 2.95 3.20
C ASP A 22 4.49 3.31 4.65
N ALA A 23 5.44 3.18 5.57
CA ALA A 23 5.25 3.58 6.96
C ALA A 23 4.93 5.08 7.09
N GLU A 24 5.61 5.93 6.35
CA GLU A 24 5.35 7.38 6.33
C GLU A 24 3.99 7.71 5.72
N LEU A 25 3.62 7.08 4.60
CA LEU A 25 2.28 7.23 4.01
C LEU A 25 1.18 6.79 4.99
N ARG A 26 1.39 5.67 5.71
CA ARG A 26 0.45 5.19 6.72
C ARG A 26 0.31 6.16 7.88
N LYS A 27 1.43 6.69 8.37
CA LYS A 27 1.44 7.70 9.43
C LYS A 27 0.66 8.95 9.01
N GLN A 28 0.92 9.47 7.81
CA GLN A 28 0.19 10.63 7.26
C GLN A 28 -1.30 10.33 7.07
N GLY A 29 -1.65 9.15 6.56
CA GLY A 29 -3.03 8.72 6.40
C GLY A 29 -3.77 8.60 7.74
N THR A 30 -3.13 8.04 8.76
CA THR A 30 -3.69 7.94 10.11
C THR A 30 -3.95 9.32 10.70
N ALA A 31 -2.94 10.19 10.71
CA ALA A 31 -3.08 11.57 11.22
C ALA A 31 -4.18 12.35 10.47
N PHE A 32 -4.29 12.17 9.15
CA PHE A 32 -5.34 12.77 8.36
C PHE A 32 -6.74 12.23 8.71
N ALA A 33 -6.89 10.92 8.88
CA ALA A 33 -8.18 10.30 9.21
C ALA A 33 -8.64 10.67 10.63
N GLU A 34 -7.72 10.85 11.57
CA GLU A 34 -7.99 11.30 12.94
C GLU A 34 -8.67 12.67 12.99
N LEU A 35 -8.40 13.58 12.02
CA LEU A 35 -9.11 14.86 11.89
C LEU A 35 -10.63 14.70 11.78
N PHE A 36 -11.10 13.53 11.34
CA PHE A 36 -12.50 13.19 11.14
C PHE A 36 -13.00 12.14 12.13
N GLY A 37 -12.19 11.70 13.11
CA GLY A 37 -12.53 10.58 13.98
C GLY A 37 -12.69 9.25 13.24
N ALA A 38 -11.97 9.07 12.13
CA ALA A 38 -12.07 7.94 11.23
C ALA A 38 -10.77 7.14 11.16
N ARG A 39 -10.78 6.00 10.44
CA ARG A 39 -9.57 5.23 10.11
C ARG A 39 -9.18 5.42 8.64
N PRO A 40 -7.89 5.43 8.31
CA PRO A 40 -7.45 5.51 6.93
C PRO A 40 -7.73 4.20 6.19
N VAL A 41 -8.03 4.31 4.90
CA VAL A 41 -8.10 3.20 3.96
C VAL A 41 -7.06 3.43 2.88
N PHE A 42 -6.23 2.43 2.64
CA PHE A 42 -5.19 2.45 1.62
C PHE A 42 -5.56 1.53 0.46
N LYS A 43 -5.16 1.90 -0.74
CA LYS A 43 -5.23 1.07 -1.93
C LYS A 43 -3.82 0.61 -2.27
N ASN A 44 -3.68 -0.70 -2.47
CA ASN A 44 -2.45 -1.32 -2.95
C ASN A 44 -2.75 -1.93 -4.32
N ASP A 45 -1.88 -1.68 -5.28
CA ASP A 45 -1.78 -2.44 -6.52
C ASP A 45 -0.34 -2.92 -6.71
N VAL A 46 -0.07 -3.55 -7.85
CA VAL A 46 1.26 -4.16 -8.11
C VAL A 46 2.34 -3.08 -8.18
N THR A 47 2.02 -1.85 -8.55
CA THR A 47 3.02 -0.80 -8.78
C THR A 47 3.03 0.26 -7.69
N SER A 48 2.00 0.34 -6.84
CA SER A 48 1.88 1.42 -5.88
C SER A 48 1.04 1.11 -4.64
N THR A 49 1.32 1.88 -3.59
CA THR A 49 0.44 2.04 -2.43
C THR A 49 0.05 3.51 -2.28
N SER A 50 -1.24 3.78 -2.09
CA SER A 50 -1.75 5.15 -1.96
C SER A 50 -2.87 5.27 -0.93
N PHE A 51 -3.06 6.48 -0.39
CA PHE A 51 -4.21 6.79 0.45
C PHE A 51 -5.49 6.79 -0.42
N HIS A 52 -6.42 5.90 -0.10
CA HIS A 52 -7.66 5.76 -0.83
C HIS A 52 -8.71 6.72 -0.29
N GLY A 53 -9.08 6.60 0.98
CA GLY A 53 -10.15 7.37 1.65
C GLY A 53 -10.18 7.10 3.16
N ILE A 54 -11.27 7.47 3.84
CA ILE A 54 -11.45 7.19 5.27
C ILE A 54 -12.62 6.24 5.52
N ARG A 55 -12.61 5.53 6.65
CA ARG A 55 -13.74 4.72 7.11
C ARG A 55 -14.15 5.17 8.51
N PHE A 56 -15.41 5.56 8.65
CA PHE A 56 -15.99 5.86 9.95
C PHE A 56 -16.32 4.55 10.69
N HIS A 57 -16.09 4.54 12.01
CA HIS A 57 -16.42 3.41 12.90
C HIS A 57 -17.46 3.80 13.96
N GLY A 58 -18.05 4.99 13.82
CA GLY A 58 -19.04 5.59 14.70
C GLY A 58 -19.72 6.76 13.98
N THR A 59 -19.98 7.85 14.69
CA THR A 59 -20.58 9.05 14.10
C THR A 59 -19.68 9.68 13.03
N THR A 60 -20.27 10.09 11.91
CA THR A 60 -19.52 10.81 10.88
C THR A 60 -19.12 12.20 11.37
N TYR A 61 -17.96 12.66 10.93
CA TYR A 61 -17.62 14.07 11.04
C TYR A 61 -18.60 14.87 10.17
N VAL A 62 -19.32 15.84 10.75
CA VAL A 62 -20.45 16.54 10.14
C VAL A 62 -21.54 15.59 9.59
N SER A 63 -22.51 16.14 8.85
CA SER A 63 -23.64 15.36 8.31
C SER A 63 -23.18 14.24 7.36
N GLU A 64 -23.71 13.03 7.56
CA GLU A 64 -23.54 11.87 6.66
C GLU A 64 -23.88 12.18 5.20
N SER A 65 -24.82 13.10 4.99
CA SER A 65 -25.27 13.51 3.65
C SER A 65 -24.16 14.17 2.82
N LEU A 66 -23.09 14.66 3.47
CA LEU A 66 -21.91 15.26 2.83
C LEU A 66 -20.88 14.22 2.39
N TRP A 67 -21.01 12.95 2.79
CA TRP A 67 -20.04 11.90 2.50
C TRP A 67 -20.56 10.89 1.47
N THR A 68 -19.64 10.32 0.69
CA THR A 68 -19.95 9.18 -0.17
C THR A 68 -20.23 7.94 0.68
N GLN A 69 -21.20 7.14 0.24
CA GLN A 69 -21.56 5.91 0.94
C GLN A 69 -20.40 4.88 0.86
N PRO A 70 -20.05 4.21 1.97
CA PRO A 70 -19.09 3.13 1.96
C PRO A 70 -19.71 1.90 1.29
N THR A 71 -19.08 1.39 0.23
CA THR A 71 -19.57 0.25 -0.55
C THR A 71 -18.43 -0.73 -0.81
N SER A 72 -18.74 -1.95 -1.22
CA SER A 72 -17.70 -2.91 -1.62
C SER A 72 -16.80 -2.37 -2.75
N ASN A 73 -17.37 -1.60 -3.69
CA ASN A 73 -16.66 -1.03 -4.83
C ASN A 73 -15.60 0.01 -4.47
N ASN A 74 -15.70 0.65 -3.29
CA ASN A 74 -14.72 1.62 -2.81
C ASN A 74 -13.94 1.11 -1.58
N GLY A 75 -13.92 -0.20 -1.36
CA GLY A 75 -13.27 -0.78 -0.18
C GLY A 75 -13.89 -0.31 1.13
N PHE A 76 -15.19 -0.03 1.15
CA PHE A 76 -15.96 0.51 2.27
C PHE A 76 -15.33 1.78 2.85
N CYS A 77 -14.95 2.72 1.99
CA CYS A 77 -14.44 4.02 2.41
C CYS A 77 -15.33 5.17 1.92
N SER A 78 -15.09 6.34 2.48
CA SER A 78 -15.84 7.56 2.27
C SER A 78 -14.92 8.72 1.92
N TRP A 79 -15.46 9.62 1.12
CA TRP A 79 -14.91 10.92 0.75
C TRP A 79 -16.00 11.98 0.86
N PRO A 80 -15.67 13.26 0.97
CA PRO A 80 -16.65 14.31 0.75
C PRO A 80 -17.25 14.16 -0.65
N LYS A 81 -18.57 14.32 -0.78
CA LYS A 81 -19.25 14.31 -2.08
C LYS A 81 -18.68 15.42 -2.96
N SER A 82 -18.62 15.17 -4.26
CA SER A 82 -18.16 16.17 -5.23
C SER A 82 -19.09 17.39 -5.33
N LYS A 83 -20.38 17.23 -4.99
CA LYS A 83 -21.39 18.30 -5.02
C LYS A 83 -22.03 18.46 -3.64
N ALA A 84 -22.24 19.72 -3.24
CA ALA A 84 -22.97 20.05 -2.03
C ALA A 84 -24.43 19.58 -2.13
N PRO A 85 -24.96 18.89 -1.11
CA PRO A 85 -26.40 18.71 -0.93
C PRO A 85 -27.13 20.06 -0.82
N ARG A 86 -28.42 20.07 -1.17
CA ARG A 86 -29.25 21.27 -1.12
C ARG A 86 -29.24 21.86 0.29
N GLY A 87 -28.87 23.14 0.41
CA GLY A 87 -28.83 23.86 1.69
C GLY A 87 -27.53 23.69 2.49
N MET A 88 -26.54 22.94 1.99
CA MET A 88 -25.32 22.61 2.77
C MET A 88 -24.02 23.16 2.15
N SER A 89 -24.11 24.18 1.29
CA SER A 89 -22.94 24.69 0.54
C SER A 89 -21.81 25.21 1.44
N ALA A 90 -22.14 25.86 2.56
CA ALA A 90 -21.13 26.37 3.48
C ALA A 90 -20.36 25.24 4.19
N GLU A 91 -21.06 24.28 4.77
CA GLU A 91 -20.47 23.10 5.43
C GLU A 91 -19.68 22.25 4.44
N HIS A 92 -20.23 22.03 3.24
CA HIS A 92 -19.54 21.31 2.17
C HIS A 92 -18.23 21.98 1.78
N LYS A 93 -18.22 23.30 1.62
CA LYS A 93 -17.01 24.06 1.28
C LYS A 93 -15.95 23.96 2.39
N ALA A 94 -16.37 24.05 3.65
CA ALA A 94 -15.47 23.89 4.79
C ALA A 94 -14.86 22.48 4.85
N LEU A 95 -15.69 21.45 4.68
CA LEU A 95 -15.27 20.05 4.64
C LEU A 95 -14.29 19.79 3.47
N MET A 96 -14.62 20.27 2.27
CA MET A 96 -13.76 20.13 1.09
C MET A 96 -12.41 20.85 1.28
N GLY A 97 -12.41 22.01 1.93
CA GLY A 97 -11.18 22.73 2.28
C GLY A 97 -10.30 21.91 3.22
N LEU A 98 -10.86 21.42 4.32
CA LEU A 98 -10.14 20.57 5.28
C LEU A 98 -9.59 19.31 4.61
N TRP A 99 -10.41 18.66 3.79
CA TRP A 99 -10.04 17.46 3.06
C TRP A 99 -8.89 17.69 2.08
N ASN A 100 -9.01 18.67 1.18
CA ASN A 100 -8.03 18.89 0.10
C ASN A 100 -6.69 19.43 0.61
N ASN A 101 -6.71 20.19 1.71
CA ASN A 101 -5.51 20.78 2.30
C ASN A 101 -4.68 19.74 3.07
N ASN A 102 -5.31 18.72 3.64
CA ASN A 102 -4.64 17.77 4.54
C ASN A 102 -4.51 16.36 3.96
N ARG A 103 -5.24 16.01 2.89
CA ARG A 103 -5.19 14.66 2.31
C ARG A 103 -3.77 14.32 1.84
N PRO A 104 -3.23 13.14 2.21
CA PRO A 104 -1.98 12.63 1.63
C PRO A 104 -2.08 12.52 0.11
N LYS A 105 -1.19 13.22 -0.61
CA LYS A 105 -1.16 13.25 -2.09
C LYS A 105 -0.15 12.30 -2.70
N LYS A 106 0.88 11.91 -1.94
CA LYS A 106 1.94 11.03 -2.42
C LYS A 106 1.49 9.58 -2.35
N SER A 107 1.93 8.79 -3.33
CA SER A 107 1.88 7.33 -3.32
C SER A 107 3.30 6.79 -3.14
N VAL A 108 3.40 5.59 -2.60
CA VAL A 108 4.62 4.78 -2.61
C VAL A 108 4.72 4.12 -3.97
N ASP A 109 5.85 4.28 -4.64
CA ASP A 109 6.16 3.56 -5.87
C ASP A 109 6.81 2.22 -5.52
N VAL A 110 6.02 1.15 -5.60
CA VAL A 110 6.47 -0.23 -5.40
C VAL A 110 7.19 -0.74 -6.65
N SER A 111 6.89 -0.18 -7.83
CA SER A 111 7.51 -0.63 -9.08
C SER A 111 9.03 -0.38 -9.11
N ALA A 112 9.49 0.65 -8.40
CA ALA A 112 10.91 0.96 -8.22
C ALA A 112 11.69 -0.14 -7.47
N PHE A 113 11.01 -1.00 -6.69
CA PHE A 113 11.64 -2.08 -5.95
C PHE A 113 11.98 -3.30 -6.83
N TYR A 114 11.13 -3.64 -7.81
CA TYR A 114 11.30 -4.87 -8.58
C TYR A 114 12.63 -4.99 -9.34
N PRO A 115 13.15 -3.93 -9.97
CA PRO A 115 14.47 -3.99 -10.61
C PRO A 115 15.60 -4.37 -9.63
N ALA A 116 15.51 -3.96 -8.36
CA ALA A 116 16.52 -4.28 -7.35
C ALA A 116 16.59 -5.77 -7.01
N ILE A 117 15.50 -6.52 -7.25
CA ILE A 117 15.45 -7.98 -7.10
C ILE A 117 15.46 -8.71 -8.44
N GLY A 118 15.77 -8.02 -9.53
CA GLY A 118 15.88 -8.59 -10.87
C GLY A 118 14.53 -8.97 -11.49
N LEU A 119 13.43 -8.40 -11.04
CA LEU A 119 12.08 -8.67 -11.53
C LEU A 119 11.49 -7.46 -12.25
N ASP A 120 10.43 -7.71 -13.02
CA ASP A 120 9.64 -6.70 -13.72
C ASP A 120 8.17 -6.84 -13.30
N TRP A 121 7.51 -5.72 -12.97
CA TRP A 121 6.14 -5.76 -12.46
C TRP A 121 5.14 -6.39 -13.46
N GLY A 122 5.38 -6.25 -14.77
CA GLY A 122 4.52 -6.74 -15.82
C GLY A 122 4.46 -8.27 -15.85
N ILE A 123 5.61 -8.94 -15.67
CA ILE A 123 5.65 -10.41 -15.62
C ILE A 123 5.06 -10.95 -14.30
N LEU A 124 5.20 -10.21 -13.20
CA LEU A 124 4.67 -10.62 -11.89
C LEU A 124 3.15 -10.63 -11.86
N PHE A 125 2.50 -9.72 -12.59
CA PHE A 125 1.05 -9.72 -12.75
C PHE A 125 0.52 -11.03 -13.37
N MET A 126 1.30 -11.69 -14.23
CA MET A 126 0.90 -12.92 -14.91
C MET A 126 1.31 -14.20 -14.18
N THR A 127 2.39 -14.15 -13.39
CA THR A 127 3.08 -15.35 -12.89
C THR A 127 2.92 -15.60 -11.39
N GLY A 128 2.19 -14.72 -10.69
CA GLY A 128 2.05 -14.78 -9.25
C GLY A 128 3.32 -14.31 -8.53
N PHE A 129 3.14 -13.68 -7.38
CA PHE A 129 4.24 -13.11 -6.62
C PHE A 129 3.91 -13.04 -5.13
N ALA A 130 4.80 -13.56 -4.30
CA ALA A 130 4.81 -13.36 -2.87
C ALA A 130 6.24 -13.13 -2.39
N MET A 131 6.38 -12.32 -1.35
CA MET A 131 7.69 -12.05 -0.76
C MET A 131 7.57 -11.75 0.74
N PHE A 132 8.66 -12.00 1.46
CA PHE A 132 8.86 -11.57 2.83
C PHE A 132 10.35 -11.37 3.10
N ARG A 133 10.68 -10.56 4.11
CA ARG A 133 12.05 -10.42 4.62
C ARG A 133 12.17 -11.17 5.93
N HIS A 134 13.28 -11.89 6.10
CA HIS A 134 13.71 -12.46 7.37
C HIS A 134 15.19 -12.15 7.55
N ALA A 135 15.54 -11.49 8.66
CA ALA A 135 16.87 -10.90 8.86
C ALA A 135 17.30 -10.06 7.64
N ASP A 136 18.49 -10.30 7.08
CA ASP A 136 19.01 -9.58 5.91
C ASP A 136 18.80 -10.33 4.59
N THR A 137 17.73 -11.13 4.52
CA THR A 137 17.38 -11.89 3.32
C THR A 137 15.91 -11.67 2.94
N ILE A 138 15.69 -11.35 1.68
CA ILE A 138 14.36 -11.30 1.07
C ILE A 138 14.12 -12.64 0.40
N TYR A 139 13.01 -13.27 0.74
CA TYR A 139 12.54 -14.53 0.18
C TYR A 139 11.41 -14.24 -0.79
N ILE A 140 11.48 -14.85 -1.98
CA ILE A 140 10.57 -14.59 -3.09
C ILE A 140 10.00 -15.91 -3.59
N GLU A 141 8.70 -15.93 -3.80
CA GLU A 141 7.96 -16.98 -4.49
C GLU A 141 7.35 -16.37 -5.75
N THR A 142 7.76 -16.85 -6.93
CA THR A 142 7.27 -16.32 -8.21
C THR A 142 7.36 -17.36 -9.32
N GLY A 143 6.56 -17.20 -10.38
CA GLY A 143 6.74 -17.92 -11.64
C GLY A 143 7.72 -17.23 -12.61
N ALA A 144 8.17 -16.02 -12.31
CA ALA A 144 9.19 -15.31 -13.08
C ALA A 144 10.61 -15.71 -12.66
N ARG A 145 11.57 -15.62 -13.58
CA ARG A 145 12.99 -15.83 -13.26
C ARG A 145 13.67 -14.48 -13.03
N PRO A 146 14.23 -14.22 -11.83
CA PRO A 146 15.05 -13.04 -11.60
C PRO A 146 16.23 -12.96 -12.58
N LYS A 147 16.62 -11.75 -12.97
CA LYS A 147 17.83 -11.52 -13.78
C LYS A 147 19.08 -12.03 -13.04
N ALA A 148 20.01 -12.61 -13.78
CA ALA A 148 21.20 -13.26 -13.22
C ALA A 148 22.13 -12.29 -12.46
N ASP A 149 22.12 -11.01 -12.84
CA ASP A 149 22.91 -9.94 -12.23
C ASP A 149 22.32 -9.39 -10.93
N ALA A 150 21.07 -9.73 -10.58
CA ALA A 150 20.44 -9.27 -9.35
C ALA A 150 20.94 -9.99 -8.10
N GLY A 151 21.66 -11.11 -8.24
CA GLY A 151 22.16 -11.90 -7.11
C GLY A 151 21.09 -12.72 -6.39
N ALA A 152 19.97 -13.01 -7.07
CA ALA A 152 18.97 -13.94 -6.58
C ALA A 152 19.45 -15.39 -6.72
N VAL A 153 19.35 -16.18 -5.65
CA VAL A 153 19.72 -17.59 -5.62
C VAL A 153 18.44 -18.42 -5.52
N GLU A 154 18.25 -19.37 -6.44
CA GLU A 154 17.13 -20.31 -6.38
C GLU A 154 17.30 -21.26 -5.19
N ILE A 155 16.23 -21.48 -4.44
CA ILE A 155 16.20 -22.33 -3.24
C ILE A 155 15.07 -23.34 -3.33
N LEU A 156 15.12 -24.35 -2.46
CA LEU A 156 14.04 -25.32 -2.31
C LEU A 156 12.85 -24.69 -1.58
N GLY A 157 11.64 -25.15 -1.91
CA GLY A 157 10.43 -24.72 -1.21
C GLY A 157 10.43 -25.07 0.29
N SER A 158 11.20 -26.08 0.71
CA SER A 158 11.42 -26.42 2.12
C SER A 158 12.18 -25.32 2.87
N GLU A 159 13.23 -24.75 2.26
CA GLU A 159 14.00 -23.63 2.81
C GLU A 159 13.13 -22.37 2.92
N TYR A 160 12.41 -22.02 1.86
CA TYR A 160 11.45 -20.90 1.86
C TYR A 160 10.39 -21.05 2.97
N SER A 161 9.83 -22.26 3.11
CA SER A 161 8.82 -22.54 4.13
C SER A 161 9.38 -22.49 5.55
N ALA A 162 10.64 -22.90 5.75
CA ALA A 162 11.31 -22.79 7.04
C ALA A 162 11.51 -21.32 7.43
N ALA A 163 12.09 -20.52 6.55
CA ALA A 163 12.27 -19.08 6.77
C ALA A 163 10.94 -18.37 7.03
N LYS A 164 9.86 -18.75 6.32
CA LYS A 164 8.53 -18.16 6.52
C LYS A 164 7.91 -18.48 7.88
N ARG A 165 8.28 -19.62 8.49
CA ARG A 165 7.85 -19.97 9.86
C ARG A 165 8.64 -19.17 10.90
N GLU A 166 9.93 -18.93 10.65
CA GLU A 166 10.82 -18.18 11.54
C GLU A 166 10.60 -16.66 11.48
N ALA A 167 10.02 -16.16 10.38
CA ALA A 167 9.68 -14.75 10.20
C ALA A 167 8.35 -14.32 10.88
N LYS A 168 7.61 -15.26 11.46
CA LYS A 168 6.35 -14.99 12.19
C LYS A 168 6.60 -14.75 13.67
#